data_AF-A0A8J2PG88-F1
#
_entry.id   AF-A0A8J2PG88-F1
#
_cell.length_a   1.000
_cell.length_b   1.000
_cell.length_c   1.000
_cell.angle_alpha   90.00
_cell.angle_beta   90.00
_cell.angle_gamma   90.00
#
_symmetry.space_group_name_H-M   'P 1'
#
loop_
_entity.id
_entity.type
_entity.pdbx_description
1 polymer ?
#
loop_
_entity_poly.entity_id
_entity_poly.type
_entity_poly.pdbx_seq_one_letter_code
_entity_poly.pdbx_strand_id
1 'polypeptide(L)'
;MSWRHKCLGVLLIFTLRLLDSFTTSLPLWTNPDPEYGPYFQGDILGNPWDRNGIPGQSYRWKNGIYKFFVADDFNFQEMENIYKAVME
;
A
#
# COMPACT_ATOMS: atom_id res chain seq x y z
N MET A 1 7.18 -49.14 -38.27
CA MET A 1 6.47 -48.44 -37.16
C MET A 1 7.11 -48.93 -35.88
N SER A 2 7.74 -48.13 -35.02
CA SER A 2 7.09 -47.08 -34.24
C SER A 2 8.17 -46.31 -33.45
N TRP A 3 8.65 -45.20 -34.00
CA TRP A 3 9.54 -44.24 -33.31
C TRP A 3 8.77 -43.21 -32.47
N ARG A 4 7.46 -43.44 -32.23
CA ARG A 4 6.55 -42.41 -31.72
C ARG A 4 6.39 -42.38 -30.20
N HIS A 5 6.93 -43.35 -29.45
CA HIS A 5 6.62 -43.50 -28.02
C HIS A 5 7.67 -42.92 -27.06
N LYS A 6 8.88 -42.55 -27.53
CA LYS A 6 9.93 -42.02 -26.65
C LYS A 6 9.95 -40.47 -26.57
N CYS A 7 9.36 -39.77 -27.53
CA CYS A 7 9.32 -38.30 -27.53
C CYS A 7 8.18 -37.71 -26.68
N LEU A 8 7.10 -38.47 -26.45
CA LEU A 8 5.93 -38.00 -25.68
C LEU A 8 6.20 -37.92 -24.17
N GLY A 9 7.08 -38.78 -23.62
CA GLY A 9 7.40 -38.76 -22.18
C GLY A 9 8.26 -37.58 -21.75
N VAL A 10 9.19 -37.12 -22.60
CA VAL A 10 10.09 -36.00 -22.28
C VAL A 10 9.35 -34.65 -22.35
N LEU A 11 8.38 -34.52 -23.26
CA LEU A 11 7.57 -33.31 -23.40
C LEU A 11 6.59 -33.12 -22.22
N LEU A 12 6.08 -34.21 -21.65
CA LEU A 12 5.16 -34.18 -20.51
C LEU A 12 5.88 -33.80 -19.19
N ILE A 13 7.14 -34.22 -19.02
CA ILE A 13 7.92 -33.89 -17.83
C ILE A 13 8.40 -32.43 -17.85
N PHE A 14 8.72 -31.88 -19.03
CA PHE A 14 9.09 -30.47 -19.17
C PHE A 14 7.92 -29.50 -18.96
N THR A 15 6.69 -29.90 -19.32
CA THR A 15 5.49 -29.07 -19.10
C THR A 15 5.00 -29.12 -17.65
N LEU A 16 5.16 -30.25 -16.95
CA LEU A 16 4.83 -30.35 -15.52
C LEU A 16 5.83 -29.58 -14.62
N ARG A 17 7.12 -29.54 -14.96
CA ARG A 17 8.11 -28.78 -14.19
C ARG A 17 8.07 -27.26 -14.41
N LEU A 18 7.46 -26.80 -15.51
CA LEU A 18 7.25 -25.36 -15.75
C LEU A 18 6.01 -24.81 -15.05
N LEU A 19 5.01 -25.64 -14.71
CA LEU A 19 3.86 -25.22 -13.90
C LEU A 19 4.22 -25.02 -12.42
N ASP A 20 5.12 -25.84 -11.88
CA ASP A 20 5.57 -25.72 -10.47
C ASP A 20 6.34 -24.41 -10.19
N SER A 21 6.82 -23.73 -11.23
CA SER A 21 7.63 -22.51 -11.10
C SER A 21 6.83 -21.21 -11.24
N PHE A 22 5.53 -21.28 -11.57
CA PHE A 22 4.71 -20.09 -11.82
C PHE A 22 3.61 -19.81 -10.79
N THR A 23 3.59 -20.58 -9.70
CA THR A 23 2.96 -20.11 -8.45
C THR A 23 4.02 -19.48 -7.58
N THR A 24 4.73 -18.47 -8.09
CA THR A 24 5.17 -17.41 -7.20
C THR A 24 3.87 -16.83 -6.66
N SER A 25 3.50 -17.22 -5.44
CA SER A 25 2.52 -16.48 -4.68
C SER A 25 2.95 -15.02 -4.80
N LEU A 26 2.18 -14.21 -5.53
CA LEU A 26 2.27 -12.77 -5.40
C LEU A 26 2.35 -12.54 -3.90
N PRO A 27 3.39 -11.87 -3.37
CA PRO A 27 3.45 -11.64 -1.95
C PRO A 27 2.11 -11.02 -1.60
N LEU A 28 1.33 -11.77 -0.81
CA LEU A 28 0.10 -11.24 -0.27
C LEU A 28 0.59 -10.00 0.46
N TRP A 29 0.34 -8.83 -0.09
CA TRP A 29 0.62 -7.59 0.60
C TRP A 29 -0.37 -7.56 1.77
N THR A 30 -0.06 -8.29 2.82
CA THR A 30 -0.54 -8.04 4.15
C THR A 30 0.12 -6.74 4.54
N ASN A 31 -0.70 -5.69 4.71
CA ASN A 31 -0.25 -4.45 5.32
C ASN A 31 0.61 -4.83 6.54
N PRO A 32 1.91 -4.52 6.57
CA PRO A 32 2.78 -4.96 7.67
C PRO A 32 2.39 -4.29 8.98
N ASP A 33 1.59 -3.23 8.92
CA ASP A 33 1.06 -2.55 10.08
C ASP A 33 -0.29 -3.16 10.48
N PRO A 34 -0.40 -3.85 11.63
CA PRO A 34 -1.71 -4.06 12.23
C PRO A 34 -2.36 -2.68 12.39
N GLU A 35 -3.60 -2.50 11.91
CA GLU A 35 -4.35 -1.27 12.16
C GLU A 35 -4.37 -1.04 13.69
N TYR A 36 -3.55 -0.10 14.16
CA TYR A 36 -3.41 0.18 15.57
C TYR A 36 -4.66 0.92 16.05
N GLY A 37 -5.68 0.19 16.50
CA GLY A 37 -6.92 0.80 16.96
C GLY A 37 -7.81 1.28 15.81
N PRO A 38 -8.47 2.46 15.91
CA PRO A 38 -9.46 2.89 14.93
C PRO A 38 -8.86 3.48 13.63
N TYR A 39 -7.54 3.44 13.45
CA TYR A 39 -6.85 4.10 12.33
C TYR A 39 -6.67 3.16 11.14
N PHE A 40 -7.09 3.61 9.96
CA PHE A 40 -6.83 2.93 8.69
C PHE A 40 -5.35 3.06 8.33
N GLN A 41 -4.73 1.97 7.87
CA GLN A 41 -3.29 1.92 7.54
C GLN A 41 -2.32 2.34 8.67
N GLY A 42 -2.82 2.47 9.91
CA GLY A 42 -2.03 2.82 11.10
C GLY A 42 -2.03 4.30 11.46
N ASP A 43 -2.28 5.21 10.50
CA ASP A 43 -2.11 6.66 10.68
C ASP A 43 -3.27 7.52 10.14
N ILE A 44 -4.26 6.93 9.47
CA ILE A 44 -5.38 7.67 8.88
C ILE A 44 -6.64 7.51 9.73
N LEU A 45 -7.15 8.62 10.26
CA LEU A 45 -8.52 8.67 10.80
C LEU A 45 -9.49 9.07 9.69
N GLY A 46 -10.41 8.17 9.33
CA GLY A 46 -11.36 8.43 8.26
C GLY A 46 -12.44 7.38 8.13
N ASN A 47 -13.30 7.56 7.13
CA ASN A 47 -14.31 6.57 6.79
C ASN A 47 -13.63 5.33 6.18
N PRO A 48 -13.93 4.09 6.63
CA PRO A 48 -13.34 2.87 6.09
C PRO A 48 -13.50 2.67 4.57
N TRP A 49 -14.45 3.37 3.95
CA TRP A 49 -14.71 3.33 2.50
C TRP A 49 -13.84 4.29 1.68
N ASP A 50 -13.21 5.28 2.33
CA ASP A 50 -12.40 6.33 1.70
C ASP A 50 -10.90 5.95 1.67
N ARG A 51 -10.62 4.68 1.36
CA ARG A 51 -9.25 4.13 1.36
C ARG A 51 -8.40 4.78 0.27
N ASN A 52 -7.12 4.98 0.57
CA ASN A 52 -6.13 5.58 -0.33
C ASN A 52 -6.43 7.05 -0.72
N GLY A 53 -7.15 7.77 0.15
CA GLY A 53 -7.41 9.20 0.03
C GLY A 53 -8.67 9.53 -0.77
N ILE A 54 -9.28 10.66 -0.44
CA ILE A 54 -10.52 11.12 -1.08
C ILE A 54 -10.15 12.01 -2.29
N PRO A 55 -10.42 11.58 -3.54
CA PRO A 55 -9.98 12.34 -4.72
C PRO A 55 -10.86 13.55 -5.04
N GLY A 56 -12.06 13.64 -4.45
CA GLY A 56 -13.06 14.65 -4.78
C GLY A 56 -12.62 16.08 -4.49
N GLN A 57 -12.87 17.00 -5.45
CA GLN A 57 -12.53 18.42 -5.30
C GLN A 57 -13.26 19.09 -4.13
N SER A 58 -14.44 18.58 -3.75
CA SER A 58 -15.20 19.05 -2.59
C SER A 58 -14.51 18.84 -1.25
N TYR A 59 -13.50 17.95 -1.19
CA TYR A 59 -12.75 17.64 0.03
C TYR A 59 -11.43 18.42 0.13
N ARG A 60 -11.15 19.29 -0.85
CA ARG A 60 -9.95 20.12 -0.86
C ARG A 60 -10.21 21.42 -0.09
N TRP A 61 -9.17 21.93 0.57
CA TRP A 61 -9.22 23.26 1.17
C TRP A 61 -9.53 24.31 0.11
N LYS A 62 -10.49 25.20 0.42
CA LYS A 62 -10.92 26.24 -0.52
C LYS A 62 -9.73 27.13 -0.90
N ASN A 63 -9.55 27.34 -2.21
CA ASN A 63 -8.43 28.08 -2.79
C ASN A 63 -7.04 27.52 -2.43
N GLY A 64 -6.95 26.27 -1.97
CA GLY A 64 -5.69 25.69 -1.49
C GLY A 64 -5.15 26.32 -0.20
N ILE A 65 -5.94 27.14 0.49
CA ILE A 65 -5.53 27.81 1.71
C ILE A 65 -6.00 26.98 2.91
N TYR A 66 -5.05 26.50 3.69
CA TYR A 66 -5.32 25.86 4.97
C TYR A 66 -4.92 26.81 6.12
N LYS A 67 -5.68 26.82 7.21
CA LYS A 67 -5.42 27.61 8.41
C LYS A 67 -5.09 26.66 9.53
N PHE A 68 -4.10 27.02 10.35
CA PHE A 68 -3.68 26.20 11.49
C PHE A 68 -3.36 27.05 12.70
N PHE A 69 -3.33 26.38 13.85
CA PHE A 69 -2.74 26.84 15.09
C PHE A 69 -2.05 25.63 15.71
N VAL A 70 -1.03 25.87 16.53
CA VAL A 70 -0.37 24.80 17.31
C VAL A 70 -0.93 24.85 18.72
N ALA A 71 -1.34 23.70 19.24
CA ALA A 71 -1.90 23.59 20.58
C ALA A 71 -0.80 23.69 21.66
N ASP A 72 -1.21 23.93 22.91
CA ASP A 72 -0.29 24.24 24.01
C ASP A 72 0.47 23.02 24.56
N ASP A 73 0.23 21.82 24.01
CA ASP A 73 0.84 20.55 24.40
C ASP A 73 2.15 20.24 23.67
N PHE A 74 2.59 21.13 22.78
CA PHE A 74 3.87 21.02 22.07
C PHE A 74 4.97 21.84 22.76
N ASN A 75 6.17 21.26 22.84
CA ASN A 75 7.33 21.99 23.34
C ASN A 75 7.92 22.92 22.26
N PHE A 76 8.86 23.79 22.65
CA PHE A 76 9.46 24.78 21.75
C PHE A 76 10.09 24.16 20.49
N GLN A 77 10.78 23.02 20.64
CA GLN A 77 11.45 22.36 19.52
C GLN A 77 10.45 21.74 18.54
N GLU A 78 9.38 21.12 19.07
CA GLU A 78 8.32 20.54 18.24
C GLU A 78 7.56 21.62 17.48
N MET A 79 7.24 22.74 18.13
CA MET A 79 6.64 23.89 17.47
C MET A 79 7.54 24.40 16.33
N GLU A 80 8.84 24.55 16.56
CA GLU A 80 9.78 24.98 15.53
C GLU A 80 9.78 24.02 14.33
N ASN A 81 9.75 22.71 14.58
CA ASN A 81 9.72 21.70 13.53
C ASN A 81 8.41 21.74 12.73
N ILE A 82 7.27 21.94 13.40
CA ILE A 82 5.97 22.11 12.73
C ILE A 82 6.00 23.35 11.85
N TYR A 83 6.47 24.50 12.37
CA TYR A 83 6.55 25.73 11.57
C TYR A 83 7.47 25.59 10.36
N LYS A 84 8.61 24.91 10.49
CA LYS A 84 9.50 24.62 9.36
C LYS A 84 8.79 23.78 8.30
N ALA A 85 8.18 22.66 8.70
CA ALA A 85 7.49 21.76 7.78
C ALA A 85 6.31 22.41 7.03
N VAL A 86 5.67 23.43 7.64
CA VAL A 86 4.56 24.15 7.03
C VAL A 86 5.01 25.19 6.00
N MET A 87 6.22 25.74 6.15
CA MET A 87 6.71 26.87 5.35
C MET A 87 7.61 26.45 4.18
N GLU A 88 8.06 25.20 4.17
CA GLU A 88 8.81 24.57 3.07
C GLU A 88 7.88 24.07 1.95
#